data_AF-A0AAT9MB51-F1
#
_entry.id   AF-A0AAT9MB51-F1
#
_cell.length_a   1.000
_cell.length_b   1.000
_cell.length_c   1.000
_cell.angle_alpha   90.00
_cell.angle_beta   90.00
_cell.angle_gamma   90.00
#
_symmetry.space_group_name_H-M   'P 1'
#
loop_
_entity.id
_entity.type
_entity.pdbx_description
1 polymer ?
#
loop_
_entity_poly.entity_id
_entity_poly.type
_entity_poly.pdbx_seq_one_letter_code
_entity_poly.pdbx_strand_id
1 'polypeptide(L)'
;MRKSVKRLLLGGAATLGLVAAVPASPAFAIDQVACGNRTDFVKLDISFGNGMGTNQCFANAGDTAVDIGGVYNVFSGNNQATINWESDGRYYSQTLGYNQGIGFPGTVRVYEVRIW
;
A
#
# COMPACT_ATOMS: atom_id res chain seq x y z
N MET A 1 3.71 -7.91 -68.44
CA MET A 1 4.18 -8.31 -67.09
C MET A 1 5.64 -7.92 -66.92
N ARG A 2 5.97 -7.10 -65.90
CA ARG A 2 7.18 -7.16 -65.05
C ARG A 2 7.10 -6.03 -64.00
N LYS A 3 7.49 -6.37 -62.77
CA LYS A 3 7.10 -5.73 -61.51
C LYS A 3 8.08 -4.63 -61.03
N SER A 4 7.57 -3.84 -60.07
CA SER A 4 8.23 -3.34 -58.86
C SER A 4 9.01 -2.02 -58.92
N VAL A 5 8.69 -1.09 -57.99
CA VAL A 5 9.50 -0.62 -56.83
C VAL A 5 8.62 0.37 -56.01
N LYS A 6 8.20 0.01 -54.78
CA LYS A 6 8.60 0.53 -53.43
C LYS A 6 8.52 2.09 -53.30
N ARG A 7 8.05 2.74 -52.24
CA ARG A 7 8.14 2.63 -50.76
C ARG A 7 7.02 3.54 -50.18
N LEU A 8 6.15 3.13 -49.25
CA LEU A 8 6.27 3.08 -47.78
C LEU A 8 6.59 4.44 -47.12
N LEU A 9 5.91 4.69 -45.98
CA LEU A 9 5.95 5.85 -45.06
C LEU A 9 4.93 6.95 -45.48
N LEU A 10 4.04 7.52 -44.67
CA LEU A 10 4.07 8.04 -43.29
C LEU A 10 2.65 7.84 -42.67
N GLY A 11 2.41 7.80 -41.36
CA GLY A 11 3.24 8.14 -40.22
C GLY A 11 2.55 7.64 -38.94
N GLY A 12 3.37 7.30 -37.95
CA GLY A 12 2.89 6.95 -36.62
C GLY A 12 2.36 8.20 -35.91
N ALA A 13 1.13 8.10 -35.38
CA ALA A 13 0.67 9.03 -34.37
C ALA A 13 1.28 8.58 -33.03
N ALA A 14 2.25 9.34 -32.53
CA ALA A 14 2.73 9.21 -31.17
C ALA A 14 1.68 9.82 -30.24
N THR A 15 1.00 8.99 -29.44
CA THR A 15 0.22 9.48 -28.31
C THR A 15 1.14 9.63 -27.11
N LEU A 16 1.38 10.88 -26.73
CA LEU A 16 2.12 11.28 -25.54
C LEU A 16 1.53 10.60 -24.29
N GLY A 17 2.33 9.79 -23.62
CA GLY A 17 1.98 9.28 -22.29
C GLY A 17 1.93 10.47 -21.32
N LEU A 18 0.78 10.68 -20.67
CA LEU A 18 0.72 11.55 -19.50
C LEU A 18 1.58 10.89 -18.40
N VAL A 19 2.80 11.38 -18.21
CA VAL A 19 3.51 11.17 -16.96
C VAL A 19 2.91 12.17 -15.98
N ALA A 20 1.90 11.74 -15.23
CA ALA A 20 1.43 12.50 -14.09
C ALA A 20 2.64 12.66 -13.14
N ALA A 21 3.13 13.88 -13.01
CA ALA A 21 4.11 14.23 -11.98
C ALA A 21 3.38 14.17 -10.63
N VAL A 22 3.31 12.97 -10.06
CA VAL A 22 2.93 12.82 -8.65
C VAL A 22 4.06 13.50 -7.87
N PRO A 23 3.77 14.51 -7.04
CA PRO A 23 4.78 15.04 -6.13
C PRO A 23 5.25 13.87 -5.25
N ALA A 24 6.46 13.40 -5.53
CA ALA A 24 7.18 12.50 -4.65
C ALA A 24 7.69 13.37 -3.50
N SER A 25 6.80 13.59 -2.51
CA SER A 25 7.24 14.01 -1.18
C SER A 25 8.34 13.05 -0.74
N PRO A 26 9.42 13.51 -0.09
CA PRO A 26 10.38 12.58 0.49
C PRO A 26 9.64 11.70 1.49
N ALA A 27 9.52 10.41 1.17
CA ALA A 27 9.07 9.39 2.09
C ALA A 27 10.11 9.28 3.19
N PHE A 28 9.80 9.78 4.39
CA PHE A 28 10.57 9.42 5.57
C PHE A 28 10.23 7.97 5.91
N ALA A 29 11.24 7.15 6.18
CA ALA A 29 11.00 5.79 6.62
C ALA A 29 10.32 5.84 7.99
N ILE A 30 9.19 5.15 8.11
CA ILE A 30 8.41 5.04 9.35
C ILE A 30 9.09 4.01 10.24
N ASP A 31 9.01 4.22 11.55
CA ASP A 31 9.62 3.31 12.51
C ASP A 31 8.72 2.11 12.78
N GLN A 32 9.22 0.92 12.49
CA GLN A 32 8.63 -0.31 13.01
C GLN A 32 9.06 -0.50 14.48
N VAL A 33 8.08 -0.49 15.38
CA VAL A 33 8.30 -0.52 16.83
C VAL A 33 7.59 -1.70 17.49
N ALA A 34 8.06 -2.09 18.67
CA ALA A 34 7.34 -3.06 19.50
C ALA A 34 6.02 -2.46 19.98
N CYS A 35 4.90 -3.17 19.79
CA CYS A 35 3.57 -2.70 20.21
C CYS A 35 3.47 -2.53 21.73
N GLY A 36 3.99 -3.49 22.50
CA GLY A 36 3.83 -3.52 23.96
C GLY A 36 2.36 -3.34 24.37
N ASN A 37 2.13 -2.45 25.35
CA ASN A 37 0.79 -2.06 25.81
C ASN A 37 0.33 -0.71 25.23
N ARG A 38 0.99 -0.22 24.17
CA ARG A 38 0.70 1.08 23.56
C ARG A 38 -0.50 0.98 22.63
N THR A 39 -1.35 1.99 22.66
CA THR A 39 -2.56 2.09 21.82
C THR A 39 -2.51 3.25 20.84
N ASP A 40 -1.44 4.03 20.86
CA ASP A 40 -1.25 5.24 20.07
C ASP A 40 -0.53 4.99 18.74
N PHE A 41 0.02 3.80 18.50
CA PHE A 41 0.66 3.43 17.23
C PHE A 41 -0.34 2.92 16.20
N VAL A 42 0.05 3.00 14.92
CA VAL A 42 -0.60 2.20 13.89
C VAL A 42 -0.25 0.74 14.14
N LYS A 43 -1.26 -0.10 14.31
CA LYS A 43 -1.12 -1.52 14.66
C LYS A 43 -1.81 -2.38 13.63
N LEU A 44 -1.07 -3.35 13.09
CA LEU A 44 -1.60 -4.41 12.23
C LEU A 44 -1.68 -5.68 13.08
N ASP A 45 -2.88 -6.20 13.28
CA ASP A 45 -3.08 -7.50 13.92
C ASP A 45 -3.04 -8.60 12.85
N ILE A 46 -2.18 -9.60 13.08
CA ILE A 46 -1.78 -10.61 12.11
C ILE A 46 -2.16 -11.99 12.65
N SER A 47 -2.82 -12.80 11.84
CA SER A 47 -3.11 -14.20 12.11
C SER A 47 -2.16 -15.10 11.32
N PHE A 48 -1.59 -16.11 11.99
CA PHE A 48 -0.79 -17.16 11.35
C PHE A 48 -1.62 -18.39 10.98
N GLY A 49 -2.93 -18.35 11.21
CA GLY A 49 -3.79 -19.52 11.24
C GLY A 49 -3.64 -20.32 12.54
N ASN A 50 -4.43 -21.39 12.68
CA ASN A 50 -4.40 -22.31 13.83
C ASN A 50 -4.63 -21.65 15.20
N GLY A 51 -5.32 -20.51 15.24
CA GLY A 51 -5.58 -19.76 16.47
C GLY A 51 -4.39 -18.97 17.02
N MET A 52 -3.28 -18.90 16.28
CA MET A 52 -2.10 -18.10 16.65
C MET A 52 -2.04 -16.80 15.87
N GLY A 53 -1.42 -15.77 16.47
CA GLY A 53 -1.24 -14.48 15.83
C GLY A 53 -0.15 -13.65 16.49
N THR A 54 0.13 -12.51 15.87
CA THR A 54 1.05 -11.48 16.36
C THR A 54 0.50 -10.10 15.99
N ASN A 55 1.25 -9.06 16.31
CA ASN A 55 1.02 -7.72 15.79
C ASN A 55 2.33 -7.07 15.31
N GLN A 56 2.18 -6.07 14.46
CA GLN A 56 3.25 -5.15 14.09
C GLN A 56 2.78 -3.72 14.31
N CYS A 57 3.63 -2.91 14.94
CA CYS A 57 3.34 -1.52 15.21
C CYS A 57 4.31 -0.59 14.51
N PHE A 58 3.78 0.58 14.22
CA PHE A 58 4.34 1.54 13.30
C PHE A 58 4.13 2.94 13.90
N ALA A 59 5.21 3.73 13.92
CA ALA A 59 5.25 5.05 14.54
C ALA A 59 5.99 6.06 13.67
N ASN A 60 5.78 7.34 14.00
CA ASN A 60 6.33 8.52 13.32
C ASN A 60 5.81 8.71 11.89
N ALA A 61 5.80 9.97 11.44
CA ALA A 61 5.33 10.34 10.11
C ALA A 61 6.29 9.82 9.04
N GLY A 62 5.73 9.33 7.94
CA GLY A 62 6.48 8.67 6.89
C GLY A 62 5.67 7.61 6.14
N ASP A 63 6.28 6.95 5.17
CA ASP A 63 5.76 5.72 4.59
C ASP A 63 6.82 4.61 4.52
N THR A 64 6.36 3.38 4.57
CA THR A 64 7.21 2.20 4.36
C THR A 64 6.47 1.19 3.51
N ALA A 65 7.16 0.70 2.49
CA ALA A 65 6.75 -0.51 1.79
C ALA A 65 6.91 -1.71 2.73
N VAL A 66 5.93 -2.60 2.71
CA VAL A 66 5.88 -3.82 3.51
C VAL A 66 5.38 -4.98 2.63
N ASP A 67 5.46 -6.21 3.13
CA ASP A 67 4.81 -7.38 2.52
C ASP A 67 4.32 -8.28 3.66
N ILE A 68 3.22 -7.85 4.30
CA ILE A 68 2.71 -8.48 5.52
C ILE A 68 1.41 -9.19 5.19
N GLY A 69 1.46 -10.52 5.11
CA GLY A 69 0.28 -11.37 4.99
C GLY A 69 -0.38 -11.66 6.33
N GLY A 70 -1.63 -12.14 6.29
CA GLY A 70 -2.34 -12.58 7.49
C GLY A 70 -3.00 -11.46 8.28
N VAL A 71 -2.99 -10.22 7.78
CA VAL A 71 -3.55 -9.06 8.49
C VAL A 71 -5.07 -9.16 8.50
N TYR A 72 -5.69 -9.19 9.67
CA TYR A 72 -7.14 -9.27 9.82
C TYR A 72 -7.76 -8.00 10.43
N ASN A 73 -6.94 -7.16 11.06
CA ASN A 73 -7.38 -5.88 11.61
C ASN A 73 -6.23 -4.87 11.55
N VAL A 74 -6.58 -3.61 11.27
CA VAL A 74 -5.67 -2.47 11.42
C VAL A 74 -6.32 -1.43 12.31
N PHE A 75 -5.55 -0.87 13.24
CA PHE A 75 -5.96 0.24 14.10
C PHE A 75 -4.94 1.38 13.98
N SER A 76 -5.41 2.60 13.80
CA SER A 76 -4.56 3.78 13.55
C SER A 76 -3.95 4.38 14.83
N GLY A 77 -4.53 4.09 16.00
CA GLY A 77 -4.11 4.73 17.24
C GLY A 77 -4.23 6.25 17.17
N ASN A 78 -3.24 6.97 17.69
CA ASN A 78 -3.21 8.43 17.67
C ASN A 78 -2.52 8.97 16.40
N ASN A 79 -2.71 8.31 15.26
CA ASN A 79 -2.16 8.73 13.97
C ASN A 79 -3.26 8.90 12.92
N GLN A 80 -2.99 9.71 11.90
CA GLN A 80 -3.65 9.57 10.60
C GLN A 80 -2.80 8.66 9.74
N ALA A 81 -3.42 7.65 9.13
CA ALA A 81 -2.67 6.64 8.40
C ALA A 81 -3.38 6.18 7.14
N THR A 82 -2.63 5.93 6.08
CA THR A 82 -3.12 5.29 4.86
C THR A 82 -2.54 3.89 4.77
N ILE A 83 -3.41 2.90 4.57
CA ILE A 83 -3.05 1.49 4.45
C ILE A 83 -3.33 1.05 3.02
N ASN A 84 -2.34 0.47 2.36
CA ASN A 84 -2.50 -0.13 1.03
C ASN A 84 -2.41 -1.65 1.16
N TRP A 85 -3.41 -2.38 0.68
CA TRP A 85 -3.47 -3.83 0.81
C TRP A 85 -4.02 -4.49 -0.46
N GLU A 86 -3.77 -5.78 -0.59
CA GLU A 86 -4.38 -6.64 -1.60
C GLU A 86 -5.32 -7.67 -0.96
N SER A 87 -6.49 -7.84 -1.60
CA SER A 87 -7.44 -8.91 -1.33
C SER A 87 -7.87 -9.51 -2.65
N ASP A 88 -7.77 -10.83 -2.78
CA ASP A 88 -8.21 -11.58 -3.97
C ASP A 88 -7.66 -11.03 -5.31
N GLY A 89 -6.38 -10.65 -5.31
CA GLY A 89 -5.69 -10.09 -6.49
C GLY A 89 -6.07 -8.65 -6.84
N ARG A 90 -6.81 -7.95 -5.97
CA ARG A 90 -7.18 -6.54 -6.14
C ARG A 90 -6.51 -5.68 -5.08
N TYR A 91 -5.99 -4.53 -5.50
CA TYR A 91 -5.38 -3.54 -4.63
C TYR A 91 -6.42 -2.53 -4.12
N TYR A 92 -6.30 -2.20 -2.85
CA TYR A 92 -7.15 -1.27 -2.13
C TYR A 92 -6.28 -0.28 -1.34
N SER A 93 -6.83 0.91 -1.09
CA SER A 93 -6.21 1.94 -0.28
C SER A 93 -7.27 2.61 0.58
N GLN A 94 -6.99 2.78 1.87
CA GLN A 94 -7.89 3.46 2.78
C GLN A 94 -7.12 4.31 3.79
N THR A 95 -7.60 5.53 3.97
CA THR A 95 -7.12 6.45 5.00
C THR A 95 -7.98 6.32 6.25
N LEU A 96 -7.32 6.13 7.38
CA LEU A 96 -7.85 6.08 8.73
C LEU A 96 -7.51 7.40 9.41
N GLY A 97 -8.52 8.05 9.99
CA GLY A 97 -8.32 9.13 10.95
C GLY A 97 -7.94 8.59 12.33
N TYR A 98 -7.72 9.50 13.28
CA TYR A 98 -7.38 9.16 14.66
C TYR A 98 -8.37 8.16 15.28
N ASN A 99 -7.84 7.15 15.96
CA ASN A 99 -8.56 6.11 16.69
C ASN A 99 -9.58 5.35 15.82
N GLN A 100 -9.32 5.25 14.52
CA GLN A 100 -10.12 4.44 13.60
C GLN A 100 -9.44 3.09 13.32
N GLY A 101 -10.24 2.12 12.89
CA GLY A 101 -9.74 0.83 12.45
C GLY A 101 -10.53 0.24 11.30
N ILE A 102 -9.93 -0.73 10.64
CA ILE A 102 -10.53 -1.54 9.59
C ILE A 102 -10.35 -3.02 9.94
N GLY A 103 -11.48 -3.72 10.02
CA GLY A 103 -11.50 -5.18 10.14
C GLY A 103 -11.73 -5.79 8.76
N PHE A 104 -10.98 -6.85 8.46
CA PHE A 104 -11.15 -7.61 7.24
C PHE A 104 -11.99 -8.86 7.51
N PRO A 105 -12.92 -9.26 6.63
CA PRO A 105 -13.71 -10.49 6.79
C PRO A 105 -12.86 -11.78 6.86
N GLY A 106 -11.63 -11.73 6.35
CA GLY A 106 -10.62 -12.78 6.45
C GLY A 106 -9.25 -12.15 6.74
N THR A 107 -8.22 -12.58 6.02
CA THR A 107 -6.90 -11.96 6.09
C THR A 107 -6.50 -11.36 4.75
N VAL A 108 -5.86 -10.21 4.77
CA VAL A 108 -5.31 -9.55 3.58
C VAL A 108 -3.79 -9.49 3.64
N ARG A 109 -3.18 -9.03 2.55
CA ARG A 109 -1.75 -8.71 2.48
C ARG A 109 -1.55 -7.21 2.38
N VAL A 110 -0.89 -6.61 3.36
CA VAL A 110 -0.58 -5.17 3.38
C VAL A 110 0.76 -4.94 2.69
N TYR A 111 0.80 -3.92 1.83
CA TYR A 111 1.99 -3.56 1.03
C TYR A 111 2.56 -2.18 1.36
N GLU A 112 1.78 -1.28 1.97
CA GLU A 112 2.29 0.01 2.41
C GLU A 112 1.54 0.46 3.66
N VAL A 113 2.30 1.05 4.60
CA VAL A 113 1.77 1.81 5.72
C VAL A 113 2.35 3.22 5.62
N ARG A 114 1.47 4.21 5.63
CA ARG A 114 1.83 5.64 5.64
C ARG A 114 1.20 6.34 6.82
N ILE A 115 1.97 7.15 7.54
CA ILE A 115 1.55 7.98 8.69
C ILE A 115 1.86 9.46 8.36
N TRP A 116 0.97 10.37 8.73
CA TRP A 116 1.13 11.81 8.49
C TRP A 116 0.51 12.66 9.59
#